data_AF-A0AAD0M4J3-F1
#
_entry.id   AF-A0AAD0M4J3-F1
#
_cell.length_a   1.000
_cell.length_b   1.000
_cell.length_c   1.000
_cell.angle_alpha   90.00
_cell.angle_beta   90.00
_cell.angle_gamma   90.00
#
_symmetry.space_group_name_H-M   'P 1'
#
loop_
_entity.id
_entity.type
_entity.pdbx_description
1 polymer ?
#
loop_
_entity_poly.entity_id
_entity_poly.type
_entity_poly.pdbx_seq_one_letter_code
_entity_poly.pdbx_strand_id
1 'polypeptide(L)'
;MSTYPGLPSYVRVGSDVSLDFKNLAYIHLVEGEIQQEARDFLLWVMEHHGVDDLSATFERLRAADPRLGESAPKLQGEGDFFAGTLALAALKDIAPFAHIIEQADTDKVRRYLMAWGPAVDVDVVQLLKGKGDLPLKAFCELYDMDSEQLAIKVVADDCVAGYDVIAKESPKDIESALSHFPYNPLTAIRSHIGHQPGIISRIELRHRFKNQVVMINGDDGAIDPSKPVVLRPGVPFNWESIGALDQKLRVFPGYLPMLREDAIELAADLSFYASLAKVHTAEQLQVIAKLMEDFMVAGVPSVDLLMAGIMNFAGYGTKKYLELAPEYRESLYPKLLLDSLSSIADSLQITGDQLAQCHRNKLFQLQKLIDKDTTRTLEALCTQPAQWHGLYLATGDRKYLKHLSGRIESVFSSDLGL
;
A
#
# COMPACT_ATOMS: atom_id res chain seq x y z
N MET A 1 -51.35 14.94 -9.27
CA MET A 1 -51.53 13.53 -8.87
C MET A 1 -50.68 12.69 -9.79
N SER A 2 -49.45 12.35 -9.38
CA SER A 2 -48.61 11.35 -10.05
C SER A 2 -49.20 9.97 -9.79
N THR A 3 -49.54 9.25 -10.86
CA THR A 3 -50.01 7.86 -10.83
C THR A 3 -48.94 6.92 -10.29
N TYR A 4 -49.35 5.91 -9.51
CA TYR A 4 -48.48 4.81 -9.04
C TYR A 4 -47.66 4.24 -10.21
N PRO A 5 -46.31 4.21 -10.13
CA PRO A 5 -45.46 3.80 -11.25
C PRO A 5 -45.55 2.29 -11.58
N GLY A 6 -46.16 1.49 -10.69
CA GLY A 6 -46.12 0.03 -10.76
C GLY A 6 -44.88 -0.53 -10.05
N LEU A 7 -44.86 -1.84 -9.82
CA LEU A 7 -43.66 -2.51 -9.32
C LEU A 7 -42.56 -2.54 -10.39
N PRO A 8 -41.28 -2.36 -10.00
CA PRO A 8 -40.15 -2.43 -10.92
C PRO A 8 -40.04 -3.78 -11.65
N SER A 9 -39.49 -3.76 -12.86
CA SER A 9 -39.38 -4.90 -13.76
C SER A 9 -38.62 -6.10 -13.17
N TYR A 10 -37.64 -5.84 -12.29
CA TYR A 10 -36.83 -6.86 -11.62
C TYR A 10 -37.56 -7.59 -10.47
N VAL A 11 -38.72 -7.09 -10.03
CA VAL A 11 -39.60 -7.78 -9.07
C VAL A 11 -40.96 -8.15 -9.65
N ARG A 12 -41.32 -7.61 -10.81
CA ARG A 12 -42.61 -7.87 -11.47
C ARG A 12 -42.70 -9.29 -12.04
N VAL A 13 -43.82 -9.96 -11.75
CA VAL A 13 -44.18 -11.26 -12.33
C VAL A 13 -44.33 -11.14 -13.85
N GLY A 14 -43.76 -12.10 -14.61
CA GLY A 14 -43.84 -12.14 -16.08
C GLY A 14 -42.91 -11.17 -16.83
N SER A 15 -42.10 -10.38 -16.12
CA SER A 15 -40.99 -9.64 -16.74
C SER A 15 -39.89 -10.61 -17.20
N ASP A 16 -39.15 -10.27 -18.24
CA ASP A 16 -37.99 -11.00 -18.75
C ASP A 16 -36.69 -10.71 -17.97
N VAL A 17 -36.72 -9.70 -17.09
CA VAL A 17 -35.57 -9.33 -16.22
C VAL A 17 -35.38 -10.39 -15.12
N SER A 18 -34.16 -10.94 -15.03
CA SER A 18 -33.73 -11.82 -13.95
C SER A 18 -32.33 -11.45 -13.45
N LEU A 19 -32.21 -11.29 -12.12
CA LEU A 19 -30.95 -10.95 -11.44
C LEU A 19 -30.39 -12.13 -10.61
N ASP A 20 -31.02 -13.31 -10.71
CA ASP A 20 -30.73 -14.47 -9.88
C ASP A 20 -29.45 -15.23 -10.27
N PHE A 21 -28.96 -15.00 -11.49
CA PHE A 21 -27.78 -15.67 -12.01
C PHE A 21 -26.82 -14.65 -12.59
N LYS A 22 -25.52 -14.80 -12.29
CA LYS A 22 -24.47 -13.85 -12.70
C LYS A 22 -24.52 -13.46 -14.19
N ASN A 23 -24.75 -14.43 -15.08
CA ASN A 23 -24.80 -14.17 -16.53
C ASN A 23 -26.08 -13.43 -16.97
N LEU A 24 -27.21 -13.68 -16.30
CA LEU A 24 -28.47 -12.97 -16.60
C LEU A 24 -28.45 -11.57 -16.00
N ALA A 25 -27.96 -11.44 -14.76
CA ALA A 25 -27.71 -10.15 -14.13
C ALA A 25 -26.81 -9.27 -15.00
N TYR A 26 -25.74 -9.83 -15.59
CA TYR A 26 -24.89 -9.10 -16.54
C TYR A 26 -25.68 -8.50 -17.72
N ILE A 27 -26.50 -9.31 -18.39
CA ILE A 27 -27.28 -8.87 -19.56
C ILE A 27 -28.20 -7.70 -19.22
N HIS A 28 -28.86 -7.75 -18.06
CA HIS A 28 -29.85 -6.73 -17.67
C HIS A 28 -29.24 -5.50 -16.99
N LEU A 29 -28.09 -5.64 -16.33
CA LEU A 29 -27.48 -4.56 -15.57
C LEU A 29 -26.49 -3.73 -16.39
N VAL A 30 -25.94 -4.26 -17.48
CA VAL A 30 -24.89 -3.57 -18.26
C VAL A 30 -25.37 -2.24 -18.86
N GLU A 31 -26.65 -2.13 -19.22
CA GLU A 31 -27.23 -0.91 -19.83
C GLU A 31 -27.63 0.15 -18.78
N GLY A 32 -27.69 -0.22 -17.50
CA GLY A 32 -28.00 0.72 -16.42
C GLY A 32 -29.49 1.06 -16.24
N GLU A 33 -30.40 0.52 -17.07
CA GLU A 33 -31.83 0.82 -17.03
C GLU A 33 -32.50 0.34 -15.74
N ILE A 34 -32.13 -0.86 -15.28
CA ILE A 34 -32.69 -1.47 -14.06
C ILE A 34 -32.31 -0.67 -12.80
N GLN A 35 -31.09 -0.14 -12.77
CA GLN A 35 -30.58 0.69 -11.68
C GLN A 35 -31.28 2.05 -11.67
N GLN A 36 -31.57 2.61 -12.86
CA GLN A 36 -32.38 3.82 -12.98
C GLN A 36 -33.83 3.59 -12.53
N GLU A 37 -34.44 2.49 -12.95
CA GLU A 37 -35.79 2.10 -12.54
C GLU A 37 -35.89 1.94 -11.01
N ALA A 38 -34.91 1.26 -10.39
CA ALA A 38 -34.83 1.09 -8.94
C ALA A 38 -34.70 2.44 -8.22
N ARG A 39 -33.85 3.33 -8.73
CA ARG A 39 -33.65 4.68 -8.18
C ARG A 39 -34.94 5.49 -8.23
N ASP A 40 -35.61 5.53 -9.37
CA ASP A 40 -36.82 6.33 -9.57
C ASP A 40 -37.99 5.78 -8.76
N PHE A 41 -38.11 4.45 -8.64
CA PHE A 41 -39.09 3.81 -7.77
C PHE A 41 -38.85 4.14 -6.29
N LEU A 42 -37.61 4.00 -5.80
CA LEU A 42 -37.28 4.29 -4.39
C LEU A 42 -37.55 5.77 -4.05
N LEU A 43 -37.15 6.70 -4.92
CA LEU A 43 -37.46 8.12 -4.76
C LEU A 43 -38.96 8.38 -4.69
N TRP A 44 -39.74 7.74 -5.59
CA TRP A 44 -41.19 7.84 -5.57
C TRP A 44 -41.78 7.33 -4.25
N VAL A 45 -41.30 6.18 -3.74
CA VAL A 45 -41.76 5.62 -2.47
C VAL A 45 -41.47 6.58 -1.32
N MET A 46 -40.26 7.12 -1.24
CA MET A 46 -39.88 8.08 -0.20
C MET A 46 -40.73 9.35 -0.25
N GLU A 47 -41.03 9.86 -1.45
CA GLU A 47 -41.85 11.06 -1.63
C GLU A 47 -43.32 10.85 -1.23
N HIS A 48 -43.90 9.68 -1.52
CA HIS A 48 -45.35 9.44 -1.37
C HIS A 48 -45.72 8.72 -0.08
N HIS A 49 -44.81 7.94 0.50
CA HIS A 49 -45.04 7.14 1.70
C HIS A 49 -44.17 7.58 2.90
N GLY A 50 -43.24 8.51 2.68
CA GLY A 50 -42.27 8.93 3.69
C GLY A 50 -41.08 7.98 3.79
N VAL A 51 -40.16 8.30 4.71
CA VAL A 51 -38.92 7.54 4.95
C VAL A 51 -38.99 6.68 6.21
N ASP A 52 -40.16 6.59 6.86
CA ASP A 52 -40.35 5.78 8.06
C ASP A 52 -40.82 4.37 7.67
N ASP A 53 -40.17 3.34 8.21
CA ASP A 53 -40.52 1.92 8.01
C ASP A 53 -40.60 1.53 6.51
N LEU A 54 -39.56 1.88 5.77
CA LEU A 54 -39.46 1.61 4.33
C LEU A 54 -39.59 0.11 4.01
N SER A 55 -39.02 -0.77 4.83
CA SER A 55 -39.16 -2.23 4.64
C SER A 55 -40.63 -2.67 4.64
N ALA A 56 -41.42 -2.29 5.64
CA ALA A 56 -42.85 -2.63 5.66
C ALA A 56 -43.63 -1.96 4.53
N THR A 57 -43.24 -0.75 4.12
CA THR A 57 -43.84 -0.04 2.99
C THR A 57 -43.61 -0.76 1.66
N PHE A 58 -42.38 -1.21 1.40
CA PHE A 58 -42.04 -2.00 0.22
C PHE A 58 -42.84 -3.31 0.18
N GLU A 59 -42.98 -3.98 1.32
CA GLU A 59 -43.78 -5.21 1.43
C GLU A 59 -45.28 -4.98 1.18
N ARG A 60 -45.84 -3.87 1.69
CA ARG A 60 -47.24 -3.49 1.40
C ARG A 60 -47.45 -3.20 -0.08
N LEU A 61 -46.54 -2.48 -0.72
CA LEU A 61 -46.61 -2.18 -2.16
C LEU A 61 -46.51 -3.47 -2.99
N ARG A 62 -45.66 -4.40 -2.59
CA ARG A 62 -45.55 -5.73 -3.20
C ARG A 62 -46.86 -6.51 -3.07
N ALA A 63 -47.44 -6.59 -1.88
CA ALA A 63 -48.69 -7.30 -1.62
C ALA A 63 -49.91 -6.69 -2.33
N ALA A 64 -49.88 -5.39 -2.61
CA ALA A 64 -50.95 -4.67 -3.30
C ALA A 64 -50.91 -4.84 -4.83
N ASP A 65 -49.87 -5.45 -5.41
CA ASP A 65 -49.80 -5.65 -6.87
C ASP A 65 -50.75 -6.78 -7.32
N PRO A 66 -51.77 -6.48 -8.14
CA PRO A 66 -52.74 -7.48 -8.61
C PRO A 66 -52.13 -8.58 -9.50
N ARG A 67 -50.87 -8.46 -9.91
CA ARG A 67 -50.15 -9.43 -10.77
C ARG A 67 -49.28 -10.42 -9.98
N LEU A 68 -49.24 -10.36 -8.65
CA LEU A 68 -48.39 -11.20 -7.81
C LEU A 68 -48.78 -12.69 -7.77
N GLY A 69 -49.86 -13.07 -8.44
CA GLY A 69 -50.68 -14.24 -8.13
C GLY A 69 -50.07 -15.64 -8.22
N GLU A 70 -48.98 -15.93 -8.96
CA GLU A 70 -48.60 -17.35 -9.20
C GLU A 70 -47.09 -17.69 -9.38
N SER A 71 -46.14 -16.85 -8.96
CA SER A 71 -44.70 -17.22 -9.11
C SER A 71 -43.78 -16.73 -8.01
N ALA A 72 -42.72 -17.51 -7.74
CA ALA A 72 -41.69 -17.26 -6.74
C ALA A 72 -41.02 -15.87 -6.91
N PRO A 73 -40.55 -15.24 -5.82
CA PRO A 73 -39.84 -13.97 -5.90
C PRO A 73 -38.57 -14.07 -6.74
N LYS A 74 -38.35 -13.07 -7.61
CA LYS A 74 -37.21 -12.94 -8.56
C LYS A 74 -35.89 -12.46 -7.93
N LEU A 75 -35.87 -12.27 -6.62
CA LEU A 75 -34.66 -11.96 -5.87
C LEU A 75 -34.31 -13.20 -5.05
N GLN A 76 -33.14 -13.81 -5.31
CA GLN A 76 -32.66 -14.99 -4.57
C GLN A 76 -32.90 -14.87 -3.05
N GLY A 77 -33.54 -15.89 -2.50
CA GLY A 77 -33.67 -16.19 -1.07
C GLY A 77 -34.49 -15.17 -0.27
N GLU A 78 -35.83 -15.30 -0.23
CA GLU A 78 -36.73 -14.43 0.56
C GLU A 78 -36.27 -12.95 0.57
N GLY A 79 -35.83 -12.48 -0.60
CA GLY A 79 -34.99 -11.28 -0.69
C GLY A 79 -35.74 -10.04 -0.23
N ASP A 80 -35.12 -9.33 0.71
CA ASP A 80 -35.61 -8.06 1.21
C ASP A 80 -35.73 -7.08 0.03
N PHE A 81 -36.97 -6.80 -0.38
CA PHE A 81 -37.26 -6.00 -1.57
C PHE A 81 -36.70 -4.58 -1.43
N PHE A 82 -36.73 -4.04 -0.22
CA PHE A 82 -36.14 -2.74 0.07
C PHE A 82 -34.63 -2.79 -0.07
N ALA A 83 -33.95 -3.77 0.57
CA ALA A 83 -32.50 -3.90 0.47
C ALA A 83 -32.00 -4.12 -0.97
N GLY A 84 -32.69 -4.95 -1.76
CA GLY A 84 -32.36 -5.19 -3.16
C GLY A 84 -32.57 -3.95 -4.04
N THR A 85 -33.67 -3.22 -3.83
CA THR A 85 -33.93 -1.97 -4.55
C THR A 85 -32.92 -0.89 -4.18
N LEU A 86 -32.60 -0.75 -2.89
CA LEU A 86 -31.59 0.18 -2.41
C LEU A 86 -30.22 -0.14 -3.01
N ALA A 87 -29.82 -1.42 -3.08
CA ALA A 87 -28.56 -1.83 -3.70
C ALA A 87 -28.51 -1.48 -5.20
N LEU A 88 -29.58 -1.73 -5.97
CA LEU A 88 -29.64 -1.36 -7.39
C LEU A 88 -29.56 0.16 -7.59
N ALA A 89 -30.29 0.92 -6.78
CA ALA A 89 -30.25 2.37 -6.81
C ALA A 89 -28.86 2.91 -6.42
N ALA A 90 -28.22 2.31 -5.42
CA ALA A 90 -26.88 2.65 -4.94
C ALA A 90 -25.76 2.36 -5.96
N LEU A 91 -25.94 1.40 -6.89
CA LEU A 91 -25.02 1.20 -8.01
C LEU A 91 -25.04 2.37 -9.00
N LYS A 92 -26.12 3.17 -9.00
CA LYS A 92 -26.28 4.34 -9.87
C LYS A 92 -25.91 5.64 -9.18
N ASP A 93 -26.50 5.89 -8.01
CA ASP A 93 -26.37 7.13 -7.26
C ASP A 93 -26.79 6.92 -5.81
N ILE A 94 -25.85 7.04 -4.88
CA ILE A 94 -26.09 6.85 -3.46
C ILE A 94 -26.57 8.13 -2.75
N ALA A 95 -26.38 9.30 -3.36
CA ALA A 95 -26.59 10.60 -2.71
C ALA A 95 -28.00 10.76 -2.12
N PRO A 96 -29.08 10.44 -2.85
CA PRO A 96 -30.42 10.63 -2.34
C PRO A 96 -30.78 9.67 -1.20
N PHE A 97 -30.02 8.59 -1.03
CA PHE A 97 -30.36 7.49 -0.14
C PHE A 97 -29.43 7.38 1.08
N ALA A 98 -28.39 8.22 1.16
CA ALA A 98 -27.40 8.20 2.25
C ALA A 98 -28.03 8.14 3.66
N HIS A 99 -29.11 8.89 3.87
CA HIS A 99 -29.82 8.99 5.15
C HIS A 99 -30.74 7.81 5.50
N ILE A 100 -31.02 6.91 4.55
CA ILE A 100 -31.88 5.73 4.76
C ILE A 100 -31.10 4.42 4.70
N ILE A 101 -29.80 4.44 4.42
CA ILE A 101 -28.96 3.23 4.36
C ILE A 101 -29.02 2.46 5.68
N GLU A 102 -28.97 3.16 6.82
CA GLU A 102 -29.01 2.56 8.16
C GLU A 102 -30.37 1.90 8.49
N GLN A 103 -31.43 2.22 7.74
CA GLN A 103 -32.73 1.57 7.91
C GLN A 103 -32.81 0.21 7.20
N ALA A 104 -31.92 -0.04 6.23
CA ALA A 104 -31.83 -1.31 5.55
C ALA A 104 -30.93 -2.27 6.31
N ASP A 105 -31.12 -3.57 6.07
CA ASP A 105 -30.13 -4.59 6.46
C ASP A 105 -28.87 -4.42 5.60
N THR A 106 -27.89 -3.67 6.12
CA THR A 106 -26.67 -3.28 5.39
C THR A 106 -25.87 -4.49 4.90
N ASP A 107 -25.91 -5.61 5.62
CA ASP A 107 -25.28 -6.86 5.19
C ASP A 107 -25.95 -7.43 3.93
N LYS A 108 -27.29 -7.35 3.84
CA LYS A 108 -28.01 -7.74 2.61
C LYS A 108 -27.72 -6.79 1.46
N VAL A 109 -27.74 -5.48 1.71
CA VAL A 109 -27.42 -4.47 0.67
C VAL A 109 -26.02 -4.71 0.12
N ARG A 110 -25.02 -4.90 1.00
CA ARG A 110 -23.64 -5.23 0.61
C ARG A 110 -23.57 -6.52 -0.21
N ARG A 111 -24.25 -7.60 0.19
CA ARG A 111 -24.27 -8.85 -0.59
C ARG A 111 -24.84 -8.64 -2.00
N TYR A 112 -25.88 -7.84 -2.15
CA TYR A 112 -26.43 -7.49 -3.45
C TYR A 112 -25.44 -6.65 -4.28
N LEU A 113 -24.79 -5.66 -3.68
CA LEU A 113 -23.76 -4.85 -4.33
C LEU A 113 -22.58 -5.71 -4.80
N MET A 114 -22.13 -6.69 -4.01
CA MET A 114 -21.08 -7.62 -4.40
C MET A 114 -21.53 -8.58 -5.52
N ALA A 115 -22.80 -8.99 -5.53
CA ALA A 115 -23.33 -9.89 -6.54
C ALA A 115 -23.51 -9.19 -7.90
N TRP A 116 -23.93 -7.93 -7.89
CA TRP A 116 -24.31 -7.17 -9.08
C TRP A 116 -23.24 -6.17 -9.55
N GLY A 117 -22.41 -5.66 -8.65
CA GLY A 117 -21.31 -4.75 -8.94
C GLY A 117 -20.38 -5.22 -10.06
N PRO A 118 -19.97 -6.50 -10.12
CA PRO A 118 -19.10 -6.98 -11.21
C PRO A 118 -19.74 -6.93 -12.60
N ALA A 119 -21.07 -6.86 -12.68
CA ALA A 119 -21.81 -6.77 -13.93
C ALA A 119 -21.96 -5.34 -14.45
N VAL A 120 -21.62 -4.34 -13.63
CA VAL A 120 -21.80 -2.92 -13.92
C VAL A 120 -20.44 -2.23 -13.89
N ASP A 121 -20.20 -1.29 -14.80
CA ASP A 121 -19.05 -0.41 -14.70
C ASP A 121 -19.34 0.71 -13.70
N VAL A 122 -19.24 0.37 -12.41
CA VAL A 122 -19.51 1.31 -11.32
C VAL A 122 -18.32 2.26 -11.17
N ASP A 123 -18.55 3.55 -11.43
CA ASP A 123 -17.60 4.60 -11.09
C ASP A 123 -17.74 4.95 -9.59
N VAL A 124 -17.01 4.19 -8.77
CA VAL A 124 -16.96 4.35 -7.31
C VAL A 124 -16.45 5.72 -6.86
N VAL A 125 -15.63 6.40 -7.67
CA VAL A 125 -15.13 7.75 -7.39
C VAL A 125 -16.24 8.78 -7.62
N GLN A 126 -17.04 8.59 -8.66
CA GLN A 126 -18.24 9.41 -8.88
C GLN A 126 -19.28 9.20 -7.78
N LEU A 127 -19.48 7.97 -7.31
CA LEU A 127 -20.36 7.69 -6.16
C LEU A 127 -19.82 8.31 -4.87
N LEU A 128 -18.50 8.25 -4.63
CA LEU A 128 -17.85 8.85 -3.48
C LEU A 128 -18.11 10.36 -3.39
N LYS A 129 -18.00 11.07 -4.52
CA LYS A 129 -18.32 12.52 -4.60
C LYS A 129 -19.76 12.82 -4.21
N GLY A 130 -20.68 11.89 -4.51
CA GLY A 130 -22.09 11.97 -4.20
C GLY A 130 -22.48 11.37 -2.86
N LYS A 131 -21.56 10.88 -2.01
CA LYS A 131 -21.94 10.12 -0.81
C LYS A 131 -22.77 10.90 0.23
N GLY A 132 -22.88 12.22 0.08
CA GLY A 132 -23.57 13.09 1.03
C GLY A 132 -22.97 13.00 2.43
N ASP A 133 -23.83 12.85 3.43
CA ASP A 133 -23.43 12.75 4.84
C ASP A 133 -22.97 11.34 5.26
N LEU A 134 -23.00 10.35 4.36
CA LEU A 134 -22.54 8.99 4.66
C LEU A 134 -21.05 9.01 5.02
N PRO A 135 -20.62 8.54 6.20
CA PRO A 135 -19.20 8.50 6.54
C PRO A 135 -18.40 7.62 5.58
N LEU A 136 -17.15 8.00 5.27
CA LEU A 136 -16.27 7.26 4.35
C LEU A 136 -16.14 5.78 4.73
N LYS A 137 -16.02 5.49 6.04
CA LYS A 137 -15.96 4.11 6.54
C LYS A 137 -17.21 3.31 6.16
N ALA A 138 -18.40 3.86 6.38
CA ALA A 138 -19.66 3.21 6.03
C ALA A 138 -19.82 3.07 4.51
N PHE A 139 -19.36 4.05 3.72
CA PHE A 139 -19.30 3.94 2.26
C PHE A 139 -18.41 2.77 1.82
N CYS A 140 -17.19 2.68 2.34
CA CYS A 140 -16.26 1.59 2.03
C CYS A 140 -16.81 0.21 2.45
N GLU A 141 -17.41 0.10 3.63
CA GLU A 141 -18.05 -1.13 4.11
C GLU A 141 -19.23 -1.55 3.22
N LEU A 142 -20.06 -0.59 2.78
CA LEU A 142 -21.22 -0.85 1.92
C LEU A 142 -20.81 -1.45 0.56
N TYR A 143 -19.74 -0.92 -0.05
CA TYR A 143 -19.26 -1.38 -1.35
C TYR A 143 -18.22 -2.51 -1.27
N ASP A 144 -17.89 -2.99 -0.07
CA ASP A 144 -16.88 -4.03 0.18
C ASP A 144 -15.48 -3.65 -0.34
N MET A 145 -15.00 -2.48 0.06
CA MET A 145 -13.75 -1.90 -0.44
C MET A 145 -12.87 -1.39 0.69
N ASP A 146 -11.55 -1.47 0.51
CA ASP A 146 -10.61 -0.87 1.43
C ASP A 146 -10.44 0.63 1.14
N SER A 147 -10.31 1.46 2.18
CA SER A 147 -10.20 2.91 2.03
C SER A 147 -8.89 3.34 1.35
N GLU A 148 -7.81 2.59 1.52
CA GLU A 148 -6.55 2.83 0.82
C GLU A 148 -6.70 2.54 -0.69
N GLN A 149 -7.40 1.46 -1.06
CA GLN A 149 -7.67 1.14 -2.47
C GLN A 149 -8.53 2.22 -3.13
N LEU A 150 -9.55 2.71 -2.43
CA LEU A 150 -10.37 3.81 -2.91
C LEU A 150 -9.56 5.11 -3.04
N ALA A 151 -8.67 5.40 -2.09
CA ALA A 151 -7.76 6.54 -2.18
C ALA A 151 -6.81 6.42 -3.38
N ILE A 152 -6.26 5.25 -3.64
CA ILE A 152 -5.43 4.99 -4.83
C ILE A 152 -6.23 5.24 -6.10
N LYS A 153 -7.48 4.76 -6.18
CA LYS A 153 -8.35 4.99 -7.33
C LYS A 153 -8.67 6.47 -7.53
N VAL A 154 -8.94 7.22 -6.46
CA VAL A 154 -9.15 8.68 -6.51
C VAL A 154 -7.91 9.41 -7.07
N VAL A 155 -6.71 9.00 -6.65
CA VAL A 155 -5.46 9.57 -7.16
C VAL A 155 -5.22 9.19 -8.63
N ALA A 156 -5.50 7.94 -9.00
CA ALA A 156 -5.37 7.47 -10.38
C ALA A 156 -6.28 8.26 -11.35
N ASP A 157 -7.51 8.57 -10.92
CA ASP A 157 -8.48 9.34 -11.69
C ASP A 157 -8.26 10.85 -11.61
N ASP A 158 -7.24 11.30 -10.87
CA ASP A 158 -6.90 12.71 -10.60
C ASP A 158 -8.11 13.54 -10.13
N CYS A 159 -8.95 12.92 -9.29
CA CYS A 159 -10.24 13.45 -8.89
C CYS A 159 -10.16 14.34 -7.64
N VAL A 160 -10.12 15.67 -7.85
CA VAL A 160 -10.05 16.67 -6.76
C VAL A 160 -11.18 16.54 -5.73
N ALA A 161 -12.42 16.37 -6.18
CA ALA A 161 -13.56 16.26 -5.26
C ALA A 161 -13.52 14.97 -4.42
N GLY A 162 -13.04 13.85 -4.99
CA GLY A 162 -12.79 12.62 -4.23
C GLY A 162 -11.62 12.78 -3.25
N TYR A 163 -10.58 13.51 -3.66
CA TYR A 163 -9.45 13.84 -2.80
C TYR A 163 -9.91 14.61 -1.56
N ASP A 164 -10.73 15.65 -1.70
CA ASP A 164 -11.22 16.46 -0.58
C ASP A 164 -12.00 15.63 0.45
N VAL A 165 -12.80 14.67 -0.01
CA VAL A 165 -13.54 13.75 0.86
C VAL A 165 -12.58 12.90 1.69
N ILE A 166 -11.62 12.24 1.04
CA ILE A 166 -10.69 11.35 1.74
C ILE A 166 -9.71 12.14 2.61
N ALA A 167 -9.20 13.27 2.14
CA ALA A 167 -8.30 14.13 2.91
C ALA A 167 -8.94 14.63 4.22
N LYS A 168 -10.27 14.86 4.21
CA LYS A 168 -11.03 15.28 5.40
C LYS A 168 -11.24 14.14 6.40
N GLU A 169 -11.54 12.94 5.93
CA GLU A 169 -12.00 11.82 6.77
C GLU A 169 -10.92 10.78 7.06
N SER A 170 -9.99 10.56 6.13
CA SER A 170 -8.83 9.64 6.25
C SER A 170 -7.58 10.21 5.56
N PRO A 171 -6.93 11.24 6.15
CA PRO A 171 -5.76 11.89 5.55
C PRO A 171 -4.57 10.95 5.33
N LYS A 172 -4.41 9.91 6.17
CA LYS A 172 -3.31 8.95 6.02
C LYS A 172 -3.45 8.10 4.75
N ASP A 173 -4.67 7.70 4.41
CA ASP A 173 -4.92 6.85 3.24
C ASP A 173 -4.63 7.62 1.94
N ILE A 174 -4.99 8.91 1.88
CA ILE A 174 -4.72 9.71 0.68
C ILE A 174 -3.23 10.03 0.53
N GLU A 175 -2.50 10.22 1.63
CA GLU A 175 -1.04 10.41 1.59
C GLU A 175 -0.30 9.11 1.23
N SER A 176 -0.77 7.95 1.70
CA SER A 176 -0.30 6.65 1.25
C SER A 176 -0.57 6.48 -0.25
N ALA A 177 -1.81 6.72 -0.71
CA ALA A 177 -2.19 6.64 -2.11
C ALA A 177 -1.32 7.49 -3.04
N LEU A 178 -1.08 8.76 -2.69
CA LEU A 178 -0.20 9.66 -3.46
C LEU A 178 1.22 9.12 -3.62
N SER A 179 1.72 8.36 -2.63
CA SER A 179 3.06 7.78 -2.64
C SER A 179 3.22 6.58 -3.57
N HIS A 180 2.12 5.94 -3.99
CA HIS A 180 2.13 4.82 -4.93
C HIS A 180 2.37 5.27 -6.37
N PHE A 181 2.17 6.54 -6.69
CA PHE A 181 2.37 7.09 -8.03
C PHE A 181 3.68 7.89 -8.12
N PRO A 182 4.33 7.92 -9.31
CA PRO A 182 5.38 8.89 -9.58
C PRO A 182 4.92 10.32 -9.29
N TYR A 183 5.78 11.11 -8.64
CA TYR A 183 5.43 12.50 -8.35
C TYR A 183 5.28 13.29 -9.66
N ASN A 184 4.09 13.84 -9.87
CA ASN A 184 3.78 14.70 -11.00
C ASN A 184 3.12 16.00 -10.50
N PRO A 185 3.80 17.16 -10.54
CA PRO A 185 3.23 18.42 -10.06
C PRO A 185 2.10 18.97 -10.95
N LEU A 186 1.88 18.39 -12.13
CA LEU A 186 0.90 18.86 -13.10
C LEU A 186 -0.50 18.24 -12.92
N THR A 187 -0.68 17.32 -11.97
CA THR A 187 -2.00 16.74 -11.72
C THR A 187 -2.93 17.78 -11.07
N ALA A 188 -4.23 17.64 -11.30
CA ALA A 188 -5.27 18.48 -10.73
C ALA A 188 -5.23 18.43 -9.20
N ILE A 189 -5.05 17.25 -8.62
CA ILE A 189 -4.88 17.08 -7.16
C ILE A 189 -3.68 17.89 -6.66
N ARG A 190 -2.52 17.84 -7.32
CA ARG A 190 -1.34 18.62 -6.89
C ARG A 190 -1.55 20.11 -6.98
N SER A 191 -2.22 20.56 -8.05
CA SER A 191 -2.59 21.96 -8.21
C SER A 191 -3.57 22.41 -7.12
N HIS A 192 -4.49 21.55 -6.72
CA HIS A 192 -5.50 21.81 -5.69
C HIS A 192 -4.95 21.88 -4.27
N ILE A 193 -4.00 21.01 -3.91
CA ILE A 193 -3.32 21.03 -2.60
C ILE A 193 -2.65 22.39 -2.35
N GLY A 194 -2.25 23.10 -3.42
CA GLY A 194 -1.77 24.49 -3.33
C GLY A 194 -0.37 24.63 -2.72
N HIS A 195 0.36 23.53 -2.52
CA HIS A 195 1.77 23.58 -2.14
C HIS A 195 2.65 23.97 -3.34
N GLN A 196 3.83 24.54 -3.07
CA GLN A 196 4.80 24.76 -4.15
C GLN A 196 5.19 23.41 -4.77
N PRO A 197 5.43 23.36 -6.11
CA PRO A 197 5.94 22.16 -6.75
C PRO A 197 7.17 21.61 -6.04
N GLY A 198 7.19 20.30 -5.78
CA GLY A 198 8.24 19.63 -5.02
C GLY A 198 8.08 19.68 -3.49
N ILE A 199 7.02 20.30 -2.96
CA ILE A 199 6.68 20.22 -1.54
C ILE A 199 5.57 19.18 -1.36
N ILE A 200 5.87 18.16 -0.56
CA ILE A 200 4.93 17.11 -0.15
C ILE A 200 4.98 16.93 1.36
N SER A 201 3.93 16.32 1.92
CA SER A 201 3.87 16.11 3.37
C SER A 201 4.92 15.12 3.84
N ARG A 202 5.26 15.17 5.13
CA ARG A 202 6.17 14.21 5.75
C ARG A 202 5.64 12.78 5.68
N ILE A 203 4.33 12.61 5.80
CA ILE A 203 3.69 11.28 5.73
C ILE A 203 3.86 10.73 4.32
N GLU A 204 3.54 11.49 3.27
CA GLU A 204 3.78 11.07 1.89
C GLU A 204 5.26 10.72 1.65
N LEU A 205 6.20 11.56 2.12
CA LEU A 205 7.64 11.28 2.03
C LEU A 205 8.04 9.95 2.66
N ARG A 206 7.47 9.64 3.82
CA ARG A 206 7.74 8.40 4.55
C ARG A 206 7.20 7.19 3.80
N HIS A 207 5.98 7.27 3.28
CA HIS A 207 5.41 6.20 2.46
C HIS A 207 6.21 6.01 1.16
N ARG A 208 6.66 7.09 0.51
CA ARG A 208 7.54 7.01 -0.68
C ARG A 208 8.87 6.32 -0.36
N PHE A 209 9.50 6.65 0.76
CA PHE A 209 10.69 5.95 1.24
C PHE A 209 10.42 4.46 1.45
N LYS A 210 9.33 4.12 2.16
CA LYS A 210 8.94 2.73 2.42
C LYS A 210 8.69 1.96 1.12
N ASN A 211 7.97 2.55 0.17
CA ASN A 211 7.72 1.95 -1.14
C ASN A 211 9.04 1.67 -1.88
N GLN A 212 9.95 2.65 -1.92
CA GLN A 212 11.28 2.46 -2.52
C GLN A 212 12.07 1.33 -1.85
N VAL A 213 12.01 1.20 -0.52
CA VAL A 213 12.70 0.14 0.21
C VAL A 213 12.04 -1.24 -0.02
N VAL A 214 10.71 -1.32 -0.06
CA VAL A 214 9.97 -2.57 -0.36
C VAL A 214 10.31 -3.08 -1.76
N MET A 215 10.41 -2.18 -2.75
CA MET A 215 10.78 -2.52 -4.12
C MET A 215 12.18 -3.16 -4.25
N ILE A 216 13.09 -2.90 -3.30
CA ILE A 216 14.40 -3.57 -3.28
C ILE A 216 14.24 -5.09 -3.14
N ASN A 217 13.15 -5.57 -2.54
CA ASN A 217 12.85 -7.00 -2.42
C ASN A 217 12.17 -7.60 -3.66
N GLY A 218 11.87 -6.80 -4.69
CA GLY A 218 11.16 -7.24 -5.90
C GLY A 218 9.65 -7.38 -5.71
N ASP A 219 9.10 -6.77 -4.65
CA ASP A 219 7.65 -6.63 -4.45
C ASP A 219 7.11 -5.42 -5.24
N ASP A 220 5.78 -5.29 -5.32
CA ASP A 220 5.09 -4.37 -6.23
C ASP A 220 5.68 -2.96 -6.25
N GLY A 221 5.90 -2.46 -7.47
CA GLY A 221 6.47 -1.15 -7.72
C GLY A 221 5.49 0.01 -7.54
N ALA A 222 5.87 1.18 -8.06
CA ALA A 222 4.93 2.28 -8.22
C ALA A 222 3.83 1.89 -9.23
N ILE A 223 2.63 2.42 -9.08
CA ILE A 223 1.52 2.20 -10.03
C ILE A 223 1.84 2.93 -11.33
N ASP A 224 1.59 2.29 -12.47
CA ASP A 224 1.72 2.90 -13.79
C ASP A 224 0.57 3.89 -14.02
N PRO A 225 0.83 5.22 -14.05
CA PRO A 225 -0.24 6.20 -14.26
C PRO A 225 -0.81 6.18 -15.68
N SER A 226 -0.17 5.49 -16.63
CA SER A 226 -0.66 5.34 -18.01
C SER A 226 -1.65 4.18 -18.18
N LYS A 227 -1.87 3.39 -17.13
CA LYS A 227 -2.70 2.18 -17.15
C LYS A 227 -3.95 2.37 -16.32
N PRO A 228 -5.07 1.73 -16.71
CA PRO A 228 -6.30 1.83 -15.95
C PRO A 228 -6.16 1.16 -14.58
N VAL A 229 -6.55 1.88 -13.54
CA VAL A 229 -6.74 1.35 -12.19
C VAL A 229 -8.21 0.98 -12.03
N VAL A 230 -8.50 -0.30 -11.77
CA VAL A 230 -9.87 -0.82 -11.73
C VAL A 230 -10.24 -1.20 -10.30
N LEU A 231 -11.31 -0.60 -9.82
CA LEU A 231 -11.87 -0.82 -8.49
C LEU A 231 -13.39 -0.86 -8.60
N ARG A 232 -13.99 -2.01 -8.28
CA ARG A 232 -15.44 -2.26 -8.36
C ARG A 232 -15.90 -3.11 -7.17
N PRO A 233 -17.16 -2.98 -6.74
CA PRO A 233 -17.69 -3.80 -5.64
C PRO A 233 -17.59 -5.30 -5.97
N GLY A 234 -17.07 -6.09 -5.03
CA GLY A 234 -16.93 -7.54 -5.18
C GLY A 234 -15.89 -8.00 -6.22
N VAL A 235 -15.07 -7.09 -6.77
CA VAL A 235 -13.97 -7.41 -7.70
C VAL A 235 -12.64 -7.05 -7.03
N PRO A 236 -11.61 -7.93 -7.09
CA PRO A 236 -10.29 -7.60 -6.58
C PRO A 236 -9.73 -6.32 -7.21
N PHE A 237 -9.12 -5.48 -6.39
CA PHE A 237 -8.44 -4.27 -6.85
C PHE A 237 -7.31 -4.64 -7.83
N ASN A 238 -7.29 -4.00 -8.99
CA ASN A 238 -6.37 -4.35 -10.07
C ASN A 238 -5.65 -3.10 -10.61
N TRP A 239 -4.33 -3.20 -10.74
CA TRP A 239 -3.46 -2.16 -11.28
C TRP A 239 -2.22 -2.78 -11.94
N GLU A 240 -1.59 -2.03 -12.84
CA GLU A 240 -0.27 -2.37 -13.37
C GLU A 240 0.80 -1.56 -12.62
N SER A 241 1.95 -2.19 -12.35
CA SER A 241 3.09 -1.54 -11.71
C SER A 241 4.20 -1.22 -12.73
N ILE A 242 4.95 -0.17 -12.44
CA ILE A 242 6.20 0.18 -13.11
C ILE A 242 7.38 -0.15 -12.19
N GLY A 243 8.47 -0.62 -12.78
CA GLY A 243 9.74 -0.87 -12.10
C GLY A 243 10.49 0.41 -11.72
N ALA A 244 9.85 1.34 -11.02
CA ALA A 244 10.45 2.59 -10.58
C ALA A 244 11.19 2.42 -9.23
N LEU A 245 12.33 1.73 -9.26
CA LEU A 245 13.11 1.44 -8.05
C LEU A 245 13.67 2.70 -7.35
N ASP A 246 14.03 3.77 -8.10
CA ASP A 246 14.52 5.03 -7.52
C ASP A 246 13.46 6.14 -7.67
N GLN A 247 12.76 6.45 -6.58
CA GLN A 247 11.74 7.52 -6.54
C GLN A 247 12.33 8.94 -6.46
N LYS A 248 13.66 9.08 -6.58
CA LYS A 248 14.38 10.37 -6.61
C LYS A 248 14.10 11.23 -5.38
N LEU A 249 13.95 10.63 -4.20
CA LEU A 249 13.49 11.29 -2.96
C LEU A 249 14.30 12.53 -2.55
N ARG A 250 15.59 12.58 -2.89
CA ARG A 250 16.50 13.72 -2.62
C ARG A 250 16.03 15.06 -3.20
N VAL A 251 15.12 15.06 -4.18
CA VAL A 251 14.56 16.30 -4.74
C VAL A 251 13.58 16.99 -3.80
N PHE A 252 13.02 16.27 -2.83
CA PHE A 252 12.03 16.83 -1.90
C PHE A 252 12.75 17.48 -0.70
N PRO A 253 12.50 18.76 -0.40
CA PRO A 253 13.22 19.49 0.66
C PRO A 253 13.13 18.84 2.05
N GLY A 254 12.02 18.17 2.37
CA GLY A 254 11.80 17.50 3.66
C GLY A 254 12.51 16.15 3.81
N TYR A 255 13.12 15.61 2.75
CA TYR A 255 13.65 14.25 2.76
C TYR A 255 14.84 14.05 3.70
N LEU A 256 15.91 14.85 3.58
CA LEU A 256 17.08 14.73 4.45
C LEU A 256 16.75 15.04 5.93
N PRO A 257 15.96 16.08 6.26
CA PRO A 257 15.47 16.27 7.63
C PRO A 257 14.72 15.06 8.18
N MET A 258 13.82 14.46 7.38
CA MET A 258 13.09 13.25 7.79
C MET A 258 14.03 12.07 8.07
N LEU A 259 15.03 11.83 7.21
CA LEU A 259 16.03 10.78 7.44
C LEU A 259 16.80 10.98 8.74
N ARG A 260 17.12 12.23 9.09
CA ARG A 260 17.84 12.55 10.32
C ARG A 260 16.97 12.32 11.56
N GLU A 261 15.74 12.82 11.53
CA GLU A 261 14.84 12.79 12.68
C GLU A 261 14.29 11.38 12.96
N ASP A 262 14.00 10.62 11.90
CA ASP A 262 13.42 9.27 11.98
C ASP A 262 14.50 8.17 11.72
N ALA A 263 15.77 8.51 11.90
CA ALA A 263 16.92 7.72 11.45
C ALA A 263 16.87 6.25 11.84
N ILE A 264 16.61 5.96 13.11
CA ILE A 264 16.63 4.59 13.64
C ILE A 264 15.57 3.71 12.98
N GLU A 265 14.36 4.23 12.81
CA GLU A 265 13.25 3.47 12.24
C GLU A 265 13.43 3.26 10.74
N LEU A 266 13.77 4.33 10.00
CA LEU A 266 13.96 4.26 8.56
C LEU A 266 15.19 3.44 8.17
N ALA A 267 16.25 3.46 8.98
CA ALA A 267 17.42 2.60 8.78
C ALA A 267 17.08 1.13 9.03
N ALA A 268 16.24 0.82 10.04
CA ALA A 268 15.77 -0.54 10.28
C ALA A 268 14.92 -1.06 9.13
N ASP A 269 14.03 -0.23 8.57
CA ASP A 269 13.26 -0.57 7.36
C ASP A 269 14.19 -0.87 6.19
N LEU A 270 15.14 0.03 5.88
CA LEU A 270 16.13 -0.20 4.82
C LEU A 270 16.86 -1.54 5.01
N SER A 271 17.32 -1.80 6.24
CA SER A 271 18.04 -3.04 6.59
C SER A 271 17.25 -4.28 6.26
N PHE A 272 15.99 -4.29 6.71
CA PHE A 272 15.15 -5.46 6.66
C PHE A 272 15.05 -5.95 5.22
N TYR A 273 14.69 -5.06 4.29
CA TYR A 273 14.53 -5.42 2.88
C TYR A 273 15.87 -5.57 2.13
N ALA A 274 16.88 -4.76 2.45
CA ALA A 274 18.21 -4.88 1.82
C ALA A 274 18.95 -6.17 2.22
N SER A 275 18.63 -6.75 3.38
CA SER A 275 19.32 -7.93 3.93
C SER A 275 18.59 -9.25 3.72
N LEU A 276 17.44 -9.28 3.03
CA LEU A 276 16.74 -10.53 2.74
C LEU A 276 17.60 -11.46 1.88
N ALA A 277 17.35 -12.77 1.99
CA ALA A 277 18.06 -13.83 1.27
C ALA A 277 17.64 -13.92 -0.21
N LYS A 278 17.74 -12.79 -0.92
CA LYS A 278 17.53 -12.68 -2.38
C LYS A 278 18.79 -12.07 -3.01
N VAL A 279 19.08 -12.49 -4.23
CA VAL A 279 20.15 -11.89 -5.04
C VAL A 279 19.62 -10.56 -5.56
N HIS A 280 20.23 -9.46 -5.10
CA HIS A 280 19.92 -8.13 -5.60
C HIS A 280 20.56 -7.91 -6.97
N THR A 281 19.80 -7.32 -7.87
CA THR A 281 20.30 -6.80 -9.16
C THR A 281 21.27 -5.63 -8.93
N ALA A 282 22.05 -5.29 -9.96
CA ALA A 282 22.95 -4.14 -9.90
C ALA A 282 22.20 -2.83 -9.58
N GLU A 283 20.98 -2.66 -10.12
CA GLU A 283 20.13 -1.50 -9.86
C GLU A 283 19.67 -1.44 -8.39
N GLN A 284 19.25 -2.57 -7.82
CA GLN A 284 18.90 -2.70 -6.39
C GLN A 284 20.09 -2.34 -5.49
N LEU A 285 21.28 -2.84 -5.79
CA LEU A 285 22.50 -2.50 -5.04
C LEU A 285 22.85 -1.01 -5.16
N GLN A 286 22.66 -0.39 -6.34
CA GLN A 286 22.86 1.05 -6.52
C GLN A 286 21.89 1.88 -5.68
N VAL A 287 20.62 1.48 -5.62
CA VAL A 287 19.62 2.17 -4.80
C VAL A 287 19.90 2.00 -3.30
N ILE A 288 20.29 0.80 -2.84
CA ILE A 288 20.74 0.59 -1.46
C ILE A 288 21.90 1.53 -1.14
N ALA A 289 22.93 1.58 -1.99
CA ALA A 289 24.09 2.44 -1.77
C ALA A 289 23.72 3.92 -1.69
N LYS A 290 22.82 4.38 -2.58
CA LYS A 290 22.32 5.76 -2.59
C LYS A 290 21.54 6.09 -1.32
N LEU A 291 20.66 5.19 -0.86
CA LEU A 291 19.92 5.40 0.38
C LEU A 291 20.86 5.49 1.60
N MET A 292 21.89 4.65 1.66
CA MET A 292 22.91 4.74 2.72
C MET A 292 23.68 6.07 2.67
N GLU A 293 24.03 6.53 1.47
CA GLU A 293 24.64 7.85 1.28
C GLU A 293 23.70 8.98 1.73
N ASP A 294 22.41 8.89 1.42
CA ASP A 294 21.41 9.87 1.80
C ASP A 294 21.29 10.00 3.33
N PHE A 295 21.34 8.89 4.06
CA PHE A 295 21.41 8.91 5.53
C PHE A 295 22.67 9.61 6.05
N MET A 296 23.84 9.29 5.49
CA MET A 296 25.10 9.93 5.90
C MET A 296 25.09 11.43 5.61
N VAL A 297 24.57 11.84 4.45
CA VAL A 297 24.43 13.26 4.08
C VAL A 297 23.38 13.99 4.94
N ALA A 298 22.35 13.29 5.40
CA ALA A 298 21.41 13.82 6.41
C ALA A 298 22.07 14.03 7.79
N GLY A 299 23.30 13.56 8.00
CA GLY A 299 24.03 13.66 9.27
C GLY A 299 23.68 12.56 10.26
N VAL A 300 23.18 11.41 9.79
CA VAL A 300 22.97 10.25 10.65
C VAL A 300 24.31 9.59 10.98
N PRO A 301 24.62 9.35 12.26
CA PRO A 301 25.87 8.68 12.64
C PRO A 301 26.00 7.28 12.00
N SER A 302 27.18 6.96 11.47
CA SER A 302 27.45 5.64 10.88
C SER A 302 27.22 4.49 11.86
N VAL A 303 27.35 4.74 13.17
CA VAL A 303 27.03 3.74 14.19
C VAL A 303 25.55 3.43 14.30
N ASP A 304 24.67 4.42 14.13
CA ASP A 304 23.23 4.21 14.15
C ASP A 304 22.81 3.44 12.90
N LEU A 305 23.40 3.76 11.74
CA LEU A 305 23.20 2.98 10.50
C LEU A 305 23.73 1.56 10.62
N LEU A 306 24.87 1.35 11.28
CA LEU A 306 25.38 0.01 11.54
C LEU A 306 24.42 -0.76 12.47
N MET A 307 24.00 -0.14 13.57
CA MET A 307 23.25 -0.82 14.63
C MET A 307 21.79 -1.06 14.28
N ALA A 308 21.08 -0.03 13.83
CA ALA A 308 19.70 -0.18 13.36
C ALA A 308 19.65 -0.82 11.97
N GLY A 309 20.55 -0.39 11.09
CA GLY A 309 20.49 -0.68 9.66
C GLY A 309 21.22 -1.95 9.18
N ILE A 310 22.07 -2.60 9.97
CA ILE A 310 22.80 -3.80 9.50
C ILE A 310 22.81 -4.91 10.55
N MET A 311 23.09 -4.54 11.80
CA MET A 311 23.14 -5.47 12.92
C MET A 311 21.76 -5.76 13.50
N ASN A 312 20.75 -4.93 13.21
CA ASN A 312 19.41 -4.99 13.82
C ASN A 312 19.47 -5.15 15.35
N PHE A 313 20.34 -4.37 15.99
CA PHE A 313 20.62 -4.41 17.43
C PHE A 313 21.08 -5.76 18.00
N ALA A 314 21.56 -6.69 17.17
CA ALA A 314 22.08 -7.98 17.63
C ALA A 314 23.14 -7.79 18.72
N GLY A 315 22.97 -8.50 19.85
CA GLY A 315 23.88 -8.44 21.00
C GLY A 315 23.67 -7.29 21.99
N TYR A 316 22.92 -6.24 21.62
CA TYR A 316 22.65 -5.08 22.50
C TYR A 316 21.16 -4.94 22.85
N GLY A 317 20.27 -5.20 21.90
CA GLY A 317 18.84 -4.88 22.00
C GLY A 317 18.59 -3.37 21.83
N THR A 318 17.49 -3.03 21.15
CA THR A 318 17.15 -1.64 20.77
C THR A 318 17.10 -0.70 21.98
N LYS A 319 16.39 -1.09 23.04
CA LYS A 319 16.22 -0.26 24.24
C LYS A 319 17.56 0.08 24.91
N LYS A 320 18.40 -0.93 25.15
CA LYS A 320 19.70 -0.74 25.80
C LYS A 320 20.63 0.15 24.98
N TYR A 321 20.61 0.01 23.65
CA TYR A 321 21.40 0.86 22.76
C TYR A 321 20.93 2.32 22.82
N LEU A 322 19.62 2.54 22.76
CA LEU A 322 19.03 3.88 22.79
C LEU A 322 19.14 4.58 24.17
N GLU A 323 19.47 3.85 25.24
CA GLU A 323 19.79 4.42 26.56
C GLU A 323 21.23 4.95 26.64
N LEU A 324 22.12 4.58 25.71
CA LEU A 324 23.50 5.06 25.69
C LEU A 324 23.58 6.53 25.26
N ALA A 325 24.52 7.29 25.82
CA ALA A 325 24.83 8.64 25.36
C ALA A 325 25.33 8.61 23.90
N PRO A 326 24.96 9.61 23.05
CA PRO A 326 25.36 9.64 21.63
C PRO A 326 26.87 9.51 21.42
N GLU A 327 27.68 10.21 22.19
CA GLU A 327 29.14 10.20 22.09
C GLU A 327 29.71 8.81 22.42
N TYR A 328 29.08 8.12 23.38
CA TYR A 328 29.47 6.76 23.71
C TYR A 328 29.12 5.80 22.58
N ARG A 329 27.95 5.95 21.93
CA ARG A 329 27.61 5.13 20.75
C ARG A 329 28.63 5.32 19.65
N GLU A 330 28.99 6.55 19.31
CA GLU A 330 30.01 6.83 18.29
C GLU A 330 31.35 6.17 18.61
N SER A 331 31.76 6.17 19.89
CA SER A 331 33.00 5.49 20.31
C SER A 331 32.99 3.97 20.10
N LEU A 332 31.80 3.34 20.06
CA LEU A 332 31.65 1.91 19.81
C LEU A 332 31.80 1.56 18.32
N TYR A 333 31.66 2.55 17.42
CA TYR A 333 31.56 2.34 15.99
C TYR A 333 32.67 1.46 15.40
N PRO A 334 33.98 1.74 15.61
CA PRO A 334 35.03 0.98 14.96
C PRO A 334 35.05 -0.48 15.42
N LYS A 335 34.78 -0.72 16.71
CA LYS A 335 34.75 -2.06 17.29
C LYS A 335 33.55 -2.86 16.76
N LEU A 336 32.36 -2.28 16.78
CA LEU A 336 31.15 -2.94 16.29
C LEU A 336 31.23 -3.25 14.80
N LEU A 337 31.80 -2.33 14.01
CA LEU A 337 32.02 -2.53 12.59
C LEU A 337 32.98 -3.70 12.35
N LEU A 338 34.10 -3.76 13.08
CA LEU A 338 35.08 -4.82 12.96
C LEU A 338 34.53 -6.19 13.37
N ASP A 339 33.81 -6.24 14.49
CA ASP A 339 33.17 -7.47 14.98
C ASP A 339 32.13 -7.99 13.97
N SER A 340 31.37 -7.07 13.35
CA SER A 340 30.38 -7.41 12.30
C SER A 340 31.05 -7.97 11.04
N LEU A 341 32.12 -7.32 10.58
CA LEU A 341 32.90 -7.79 9.42
C LEU A 341 33.48 -9.18 9.68
N SER A 342 34.06 -9.41 10.85
CA SER A 342 34.63 -10.71 11.23
C SER A 342 33.55 -11.79 11.26
N SER A 343 32.39 -11.50 11.87
CA SER A 343 31.28 -12.45 11.97
C SER A 343 30.71 -12.85 10.61
N ILE A 344 30.55 -11.90 9.69
CA ILE A 344 30.10 -12.16 8.31
C ILE A 344 31.14 -13.00 7.56
N ALA A 345 32.42 -12.67 7.71
CA ALA A 345 33.50 -13.40 7.06
C ALA A 345 33.59 -14.87 7.50
N ASP A 346 33.40 -15.15 8.79
CA ASP A 346 33.34 -16.52 9.31
C ASP A 346 32.08 -17.25 8.82
N SER A 347 30.93 -16.57 8.77
CA SER A 347 29.66 -17.18 8.34
C SER A 347 29.69 -17.60 6.88
N LEU A 348 30.28 -16.78 6.00
CA LEU A 348 30.44 -17.08 4.57
C LEU A 348 31.26 -18.35 4.28
N GLN A 349 32.07 -18.82 5.23
CA GLN A 349 32.84 -20.06 5.08
C GLN A 349 32.03 -21.32 5.41
N ILE A 350 30.94 -21.19 6.17
CA ILE A 350 30.23 -22.33 6.78
C ILE A 350 28.86 -22.56 6.13
N THR A 351 28.25 -21.52 5.57
CA THR A 351 26.81 -21.52 5.28
C THR A 351 26.48 -21.84 3.82
N GLY A 352 25.39 -22.60 3.60
CA GLY A 352 24.85 -22.84 2.26
C GLY A 352 24.31 -21.58 1.56
N ASP A 353 24.02 -21.71 0.26
CA ASP A 353 23.84 -20.61 -0.70
C ASP A 353 22.91 -19.47 -0.25
N GLN A 354 21.79 -19.77 0.43
CA GLN A 354 20.82 -18.74 0.83
C GLN A 354 21.31 -17.84 1.97
N LEU A 355 21.92 -18.40 3.02
CA LEU A 355 22.46 -17.59 4.12
C LEU A 355 23.69 -16.81 3.63
N ALA A 356 24.49 -17.43 2.76
CA ALA A 356 25.63 -16.77 2.14
C ALA A 356 25.21 -15.52 1.36
N GLN A 357 24.06 -15.53 0.67
CA GLN A 357 23.57 -14.36 -0.04
C GLN A 357 23.17 -13.21 0.91
N CYS A 358 22.47 -13.50 2.01
CA CYS A 358 22.17 -12.50 3.05
C CYS A 358 23.46 -11.85 3.57
N HIS A 359 24.47 -12.65 3.86
CA HIS A 359 25.77 -12.17 4.34
C HIS A 359 26.54 -11.34 3.30
N ARG A 360 26.45 -11.67 2.01
CA ARG A 360 27.00 -10.85 0.92
C ARG A 360 26.30 -9.49 0.82
N ASN A 361 24.97 -9.45 0.94
CA ASN A 361 24.21 -8.19 0.93
C ASN A 361 24.57 -7.30 2.14
N LYS A 362 24.77 -7.90 3.32
CA LYS A 362 25.24 -7.17 4.51
C LYS A 362 26.68 -6.69 4.36
N LEU A 363 27.56 -7.50 3.78
CA LEU A 363 28.93 -7.11 3.49
C LEU A 363 28.93 -5.86 2.60
N PHE A 364 28.19 -5.88 1.49
CA PHE A 364 28.05 -4.72 0.60
C PHE A 364 27.64 -3.44 1.34
N GLN A 365 26.67 -3.53 2.27
CA GLN A 365 26.26 -2.39 3.09
C GLN A 365 27.39 -1.90 4.01
N LEU A 366 28.10 -2.81 4.69
CA LEU A 366 29.24 -2.45 5.54
C LEU A 366 30.35 -1.75 4.74
N GLN A 367 30.60 -2.15 3.50
CA GLN A 367 31.57 -1.48 2.62
C GLN A 367 31.24 0.01 2.43
N LYS A 368 29.95 0.37 2.38
CA LYS A 368 29.51 1.76 2.21
C LYS A 368 29.72 2.63 3.44
N LEU A 369 29.93 2.01 4.61
CA LEU A 369 30.23 2.73 5.85
C LEU A 369 31.74 2.94 6.06
N ILE A 370 32.60 2.25 5.29
CA ILE A 370 34.06 2.32 5.48
C ILE A 370 34.66 3.39 4.57
N ASP A 371 35.01 4.52 5.15
CA ASP A 371 35.87 5.52 4.49
C ASP A 371 37.36 5.28 4.77
N LYS A 372 38.22 6.17 4.26
CA LYS A 372 39.68 6.06 4.41
C LYS A 372 40.14 6.18 5.87
N ASP A 373 39.52 7.03 6.66
CA ASP A 373 39.92 7.26 8.05
C ASP A 373 39.42 6.15 8.97
N THR A 374 38.22 5.62 8.67
CA THR A 374 37.67 4.41 9.27
C THR A 374 38.58 3.22 8.98
N THR A 375 39.05 3.06 7.73
CA THR A 375 39.98 1.98 7.35
C THR A 375 41.23 1.98 8.22
N ARG A 376 41.88 3.14 8.40
CA ARG A 376 43.08 3.26 9.25
C ARG A 376 42.79 2.89 10.71
N THR A 377 41.64 3.32 11.23
CA THR A 377 41.22 2.99 12.59
C THR A 377 40.98 1.49 12.74
N LEU A 378 40.31 0.86 11.78
CA LEU A 378 40.06 -0.59 11.78
C LEU A 378 41.36 -1.39 11.70
N GLU A 379 42.29 -1.00 10.82
CA GLU A 379 43.61 -1.64 10.70
C GLU A 379 44.36 -1.67 12.04
N ALA A 380 44.28 -0.61 12.83
CA ALA A 380 44.92 -0.53 14.15
C ALA A 380 44.26 -1.43 15.21
N LEU A 381 42.98 -1.77 15.03
CA LEU A 381 42.21 -2.61 15.96
C LEU A 381 42.25 -4.11 15.61
N CYS A 382 42.64 -4.45 14.38
CA CYS A 382 42.75 -5.83 13.94
C CYS A 382 43.88 -6.58 14.67
N THR A 383 43.51 -7.63 15.39
CA THR A 383 44.44 -8.50 16.13
C THR A 383 44.32 -9.97 15.74
N GLN A 384 43.24 -10.37 15.06
CA GLN A 384 42.94 -11.75 14.71
C GLN A 384 42.78 -11.96 13.20
N PRO A 385 43.12 -13.15 12.65
CA PRO A 385 42.96 -13.45 11.23
C PRO A 385 41.53 -13.26 10.69
N ALA A 386 40.50 -13.52 11.51
CA ALA A 386 39.10 -13.34 11.12
C ALA A 386 38.74 -11.86 10.88
N GLN A 387 39.31 -10.96 11.69
CA GLN A 387 39.14 -9.51 11.54
C GLN A 387 39.81 -9.01 10.26
N TRP A 388 41.03 -9.49 9.98
CA TRP A 388 41.71 -9.21 8.71
C TRP A 388 40.97 -9.78 7.50
N HIS A 389 40.34 -10.95 7.63
CA HIS A 389 39.51 -11.55 6.59
C HIS A 389 38.28 -10.68 6.28
N GLY A 390 37.55 -10.24 7.32
CA GLY A 390 36.42 -9.33 7.16
C GLY A 390 36.82 -8.00 6.49
N LEU A 391 37.95 -7.43 6.88
CA LEU A 391 38.46 -6.20 6.27
C LEU A 391 38.88 -6.40 4.80
N TYR A 392 39.50 -7.55 4.47
CA TYR A 392 39.78 -7.94 3.08
C TYR A 392 38.51 -8.01 2.25
N LEU A 393 37.49 -8.74 2.72
CA LEU A 393 36.23 -8.90 2.00
C LEU A 393 35.50 -7.55 1.82
N ALA A 394 35.61 -6.64 2.78
CA ALA A 394 34.96 -5.33 2.68
C ALA A 394 35.69 -4.35 1.75
N THR A 395 37.01 -4.42 1.67
CA THR A 395 37.81 -3.41 0.94
C THR A 395 38.33 -3.91 -0.41
N GLY A 396 38.43 -5.23 -0.59
CA GLY A 396 39.14 -5.86 -1.71
C GLY A 396 40.66 -5.63 -1.70
N ASP A 397 41.23 -5.06 -0.61
CA ASP A 397 42.65 -4.70 -0.57
C ASP A 397 43.53 -5.92 -0.28
N ARG A 398 44.26 -6.36 -1.31
CA ARG A 398 45.15 -7.53 -1.27
C ARG A 398 46.26 -7.43 -0.23
N LYS A 399 46.58 -6.24 0.27
CA LYS A 399 47.61 -6.09 1.32
C LYS A 399 47.25 -6.86 2.60
N TYR A 400 45.96 -7.14 2.83
CA TYR A 400 45.48 -7.87 4.00
C TYR A 400 45.68 -9.38 3.92
N LEU A 401 45.90 -9.94 2.71
CA LEU A 401 46.03 -11.39 2.52
C LEU A 401 47.16 -12.01 3.36
N LYS A 402 48.25 -11.28 3.59
CA LYS A 402 49.39 -11.71 4.41
C LYS A 402 49.04 -11.90 5.90
N HIS A 403 47.92 -11.34 6.36
CA HIS A 403 47.48 -11.40 7.76
C HIS A 403 46.47 -12.53 8.03
N LEU A 404 46.06 -13.27 6.99
CA LEU A 404 45.02 -14.30 7.08
C LEU A 404 45.51 -15.64 7.64
N SER A 405 46.83 -15.84 7.74
CA SER A 405 47.42 -17.12 8.16
C SER A 405 46.86 -18.31 7.34
N GLY A 406 46.72 -19.52 7.91
CA GLY A 406 46.18 -20.71 7.23
C GLY A 406 44.74 -20.63 6.70
N ARG A 407 44.11 -19.44 6.64
CA ARG A 407 42.81 -19.20 6.01
C ARG A 407 42.90 -18.79 4.53
N ILE A 408 44.10 -18.59 3.99
CA ILE A 408 44.33 -18.15 2.61
C ILE A 408 43.62 -19.05 1.58
N GLU A 409 43.64 -20.37 1.77
CA GLU A 409 42.97 -21.31 0.88
C GLU A 409 41.45 -21.11 0.86
N SER A 410 40.82 -20.89 2.04
CA SER A 410 39.38 -20.62 2.13
C SER A 410 38.96 -19.31 1.45
N VAL A 411 39.85 -18.30 1.45
CA VAL A 411 39.60 -17.02 0.77
C VAL A 411 39.68 -17.20 -0.74
N PHE A 412 40.69 -17.92 -1.23
CA PHE A 412 40.80 -18.21 -2.66
C PHE A 412 39.66 -19.08 -3.18
N SER A 413 39.17 -20.07 -2.42
CA SER A 413 37.97 -20.84 -2.80
C SER A 413 36.74 -19.94 -2.94
N SER A 414 36.53 -19.04 -1.97
CA SER A 414 35.41 -18.07 -2.00
C SER A 414 35.50 -17.09 -3.17
N ASP A 415 36.68 -16.53 -3.44
CA ASP A 415 36.93 -15.58 -4.54
C ASP A 415 36.79 -16.23 -5.93
N LEU A 416 37.05 -17.54 -6.03
CA LEU A 416 36.89 -18.32 -7.27
C LEU A 416 35.47 -18.89 -7.45
N GLY A 417 34.58 -18.72 -6.47
CA GLY A 417 33.23 -19.28 -6.49
C GLY A 417 33.20 -20.82 -6.40
N LEU A 418 34.21 -21.42 -5.76
CA LEU A 418 34.42 -22.86 -5.63
C LEU A 418 33.88 -23.44 -4.32
#